data_AF-A0A819P9T9-F1
#
_entry.id   AF-A0A819P9T9-F1
#
_cell.length_a   1.000
_cell.length_b   1.000
_cell.length_c   1.000
_cell.angle_alpha   90.00
_cell.angle_beta   90.00
_cell.angle_gamma   90.00
#
_symmetry.space_group_name_H-M   'P 1'
#
loop_
_entity.id
_entity.type
_entity.pdbx_description
1 polymer ?
#
loop_
_entity_poly.entity_id
_entity_poly.type
_entity_poly.pdbx_seq_one_letter_code
_entity_poly.pdbx_strand_id
1 'polypeptide(L)'
;ALDLQNDLVKKYMNEEIYNEMRGLSDASQVDYKTVVRLHMLGEITRGRCSLYGLWGNATLGGKTLQLRALDWDVDAGLQDYPVVTIYHPRTSKLGHTFANVAWA
;
A
#
# COMPACT_ATOMS: atom_id res chain seq x y z
N ALA A 1 7.05 -5.15 18.18
CA ALA A 1 7.88 -4.71 17.03
C ALA A 1 7.18 -3.64 16.19
N LEU A 2 5.99 -3.92 15.66
CA LEU A 2 5.25 -2.97 14.80
C LEU A 2 4.91 -1.62 15.47
N ASP A 3 4.54 -1.63 16.76
CA ASP A 3 4.28 -0.38 17.51
C ASP A 3 5.51 0.53 17.56
N LEU A 4 6.68 -0.04 17.92
CA LEU A 4 7.94 0.68 17.98
C LEU A 4 8.32 1.24 16.60
N GLN A 5 8.13 0.45 15.54
CA GLN A 5 8.39 0.90 14.19
C GLN A 5 7.52 2.10 13.82
N ASN A 6 6.21 2.03 14.09
CA ASN A 6 5.29 3.14 13.88
C ASN A 6 5.74 4.39 14.67
N ASP A 7 6.11 4.25 15.94
CA ASP A 7 6.54 5.37 16.78
C ASP A 7 7.79 6.07 16.23
N LEU A 8 8.72 5.32 15.61
CA LEU A 8 9.93 5.85 15.00
C LEU A 8 9.65 6.61 13.70
N VAL A 9 8.73 6.11 12.85
CA VAL A 9 8.47 6.68 11.52
C VAL A 9 7.36 7.72 11.51
N LYS A 10 6.49 7.75 12.52
CA LYS A 10 5.29 8.61 12.59
C LYS A 10 5.56 10.08 12.26
N LYS A 11 6.68 10.63 12.74
CA LYS A 11 7.05 12.04 12.50
C LYS A 11 7.40 12.38 11.05
N TYR A 12 7.61 11.36 10.21
CA TYR A 12 7.89 11.49 8.78
C TYR A 12 6.67 11.14 7.91
N MET A 13 5.58 10.66 8.51
CA MET A 13 4.35 10.33 7.80
C MET A 13 3.40 11.53 7.81
N ASN A 14 2.63 11.67 6.73
CA ASN A 14 1.54 12.62 6.69
C ASN A 14 0.45 12.18 7.69
N GLU A 15 -0.03 13.10 8.53
CA GLU A 15 -1.11 12.85 9.49
C GLU A 15 -2.37 12.31 8.83
N GLU A 16 -2.64 12.69 7.58
CA GLU A 16 -3.81 12.21 6.84
C GLU A 16 -3.82 10.69 6.65
N ILE A 17 -2.65 10.04 6.55
CA ILE A 17 -2.57 8.57 6.46
C ILE A 17 -3.16 7.91 7.72
N TYR A 18 -2.97 8.53 8.89
CA TYR A 18 -3.57 8.05 10.13
C TYR A 18 -5.08 8.32 10.20
N ASN A 19 -5.56 9.43 9.60
CA ASN A 19 -7.00 9.69 9.45
C ASN A 19 -7.66 8.65 8.53
N GLU A 20 -7.01 8.29 7.43
CA GLU A 20 -7.47 7.22 6.53
C GLU A 20 -7.57 5.88 7.26
N MET A 21 -6.52 5.49 8.02
CA MET A 21 -6.56 4.27 8.84
C MET A 21 -7.63 4.32 9.94
N ARG A 22 -7.94 5.50 10.48
CA ARG A 22 -9.05 5.68 11.42
C ARG A 22 -10.39 5.48 10.75
N GLY A 23 -10.59 6.04 9.56
CA GLY A 23 -11.79 5.81 8.76
C GLY A 23 -12.00 4.31 8.43
N LEU A 24 -10.93 3.60 8.08
CA LEU A 24 -10.97 2.15 7.88
C LEU A 24 -11.39 1.40 9.15
N SER A 25 -10.81 1.76 10.29
CA SER A 25 -11.15 1.18 11.60
C SER A 25 -12.63 1.42 11.96
N ASP A 26 -13.11 2.66 11.82
CA ASP A 26 -14.49 3.03 12.15
C ASP A 26 -15.50 2.30 11.26
N ALA A 27 -15.20 2.14 9.97
CA ALA A 27 -16.08 1.47 9.01
C ALA A 27 -16.07 -0.07 9.15
N SER A 28 -14.90 -0.66 9.35
CA SER A 28 -14.73 -2.12 9.44
C SER A 28 -14.98 -2.69 10.84
N GLN A 29 -15.07 -1.82 11.85
CA GLN A 29 -15.10 -2.20 13.28
C GLN A 29 -13.88 -2.99 13.75
N VAL A 30 -12.79 -2.97 12.96
CA VAL A 30 -11.48 -3.49 13.37
C VAL A 30 -10.83 -2.46 14.29
N ASP A 31 -10.20 -2.93 15.37
CA ASP A 31 -9.46 -2.06 16.28
C ASP A 31 -8.41 -1.22 15.54
N TYR A 32 -8.38 0.09 15.82
CA TYR A 32 -7.50 1.05 15.14
C TYR A 32 -6.02 0.64 15.21
N LYS A 33 -5.58 0.13 16.36
CA LYS A 33 -4.20 -0.30 16.52
C LYS A 33 -3.87 -1.49 15.62
N THR A 34 -4.84 -2.38 15.40
CA THR A 34 -4.71 -3.49 14.45
C THR A 34 -4.58 -2.98 13.01
N VAL A 35 -5.40 -1.99 12.59
CA VAL A 35 -5.28 -1.38 11.25
C VAL A 35 -3.90 -0.75 11.03
N VAL A 36 -3.40 0.00 12.03
CA VAL A 36 -2.06 0.59 11.97
C VAL A 36 -0.98 -0.49 11.86
N ARG A 37 -1.08 -1.56 12.65
CA ARG A 37 -0.11 -2.65 12.63
C ARG A 37 -0.09 -3.37 11.28
N LEU A 38 -1.24 -3.58 10.64
CA LEU A 38 -1.31 -4.18 9.30
C LEU A 38 -0.52 -3.35 8.27
N HIS A 39 -0.67 -2.03 8.28
CA HIS A 39 0.07 -1.13 7.39
C HIS A 39 1.58 -1.09 7.66
N MET A 40 2.03 -1.52 8.85
CA MET A 40 3.45 -1.62 9.20
C MET A 40 4.09 -2.96 8.79
N LEU A 41 3.31 -3.97 8.37
CA LEU A 41 3.82 -5.31 8.04
C LEU A 41 4.81 -5.31 6.87
N GLY A 42 4.57 -4.50 5.84
CA GLY A 42 5.44 -4.48 4.66
C GLY A 42 6.88 -4.08 4.98
N GLU A 43 7.06 -3.18 5.94
CA GLU A 43 8.37 -2.66 6.34
C GLU A 43 9.16 -3.67 7.18
N ILE A 44 8.50 -4.41 8.09
CA ILE A 44 9.20 -5.41 8.91
C ILE A 44 9.50 -6.70 8.16
N THR A 45 8.59 -7.12 7.27
CA THR A 45 8.72 -8.38 6.54
C THR A 45 9.67 -8.27 5.34
N ARG A 46 9.88 -7.05 4.82
CA ARG A 46 10.67 -6.77 3.61
C ARG A 46 10.29 -7.74 2.49
N GLY A 47 9.00 -7.74 2.16
CA GLY A 47 8.38 -8.68 1.22
C GLY A 47 9.18 -8.86 -0.06
N ARG A 48 9.11 -10.06 -0.64
CA ARG A 48 9.80 -10.38 -1.89
C ARG A 48 8.95 -9.93 -3.07
N CYS A 49 9.60 -9.33 -4.06
CA CYS A 49 8.93 -8.98 -5.30
C CYS A 49 9.93 -8.96 -6.45
N SER A 50 9.38 -9.17 -7.65
CA SER A 50 10.10 -8.97 -8.91
C SER A 50 9.53 -7.74 -9.60
N LEU A 51 10.39 -6.84 -10.05
CA LEU A 51 9.99 -5.63 -10.78
C LEU A 51 10.63 -5.61 -12.16
N TYR A 52 9.83 -5.21 -13.15
CA TYR A 52 10.29 -4.96 -14.50
C TYR A 52 9.96 -3.53 -14.90
N GLY A 53 10.96 -2.83 -15.42
CA GLY A 53 10.81 -1.55 -16.10
C GLY A 53 11.37 -1.69 -17.51
N LEU A 54 10.54 -1.43 -18.51
CA LEU A 54 10.90 -1.55 -19.92
C LEU A 54 10.53 -0.25 -20.64
N TRP A 55 11.39 0.24 -21.52
CA TRP A 55 11.15 1.47 -22.28
C TRP A 55 12.02 1.49 -23.56
N GLY A 56 11.79 2.48 -24.43
CA GLY A 56 12.58 2.64 -25.66
C GLY A 56 12.50 1.40 -26.55
N ASN A 57 13.65 0.93 -27.06
CA ASN A 57 13.68 -0.20 -27.99
C ASN A 57 13.21 -1.54 -27.38
N ALA A 58 13.03 -1.61 -26.05
CA ALA A 58 12.51 -2.79 -25.37
C ALA A 58 10.98 -2.93 -25.46
N THR A 59 10.25 -1.91 -25.94
CA THR A 59 8.79 -1.90 -26.01
C THR A 59 8.28 -1.45 -27.37
N LEU A 60 7.08 -1.92 -27.75
CA LEU A 60 6.43 -1.48 -28.98
C LEU A 60 6.17 0.04 -28.91
N GLY A 61 6.78 0.80 -29.82
CA GLY A 61 6.63 2.25 -29.90
C GLY A 61 7.35 3.04 -28.80
N GLY A 62 8.30 2.44 -28.06
CA GLY A 62 9.13 3.18 -27.10
C GLY A 62 8.48 3.54 -25.77
N LYS A 63 7.24 3.09 -25.53
CA LYS A 63 6.46 3.42 -24.32
C LYS A 63 7.05 2.79 -23.06
N THR A 64 6.94 3.47 -21.92
CA THR A 64 7.33 2.89 -20.64
C THR A 64 6.28 1.91 -20.16
N LEU A 65 6.72 0.69 -19.83
CA LEU A 65 5.91 -0.32 -19.16
C LEU A 65 6.57 -0.66 -17.82
N GLN A 66 5.76 -0.69 -16.76
CA GLN A 66 6.17 -1.11 -15.43
C GLN A 66 5.30 -2.29 -15.01
N LEU A 67 5.94 -3.37 -14.57
CA LEU A 67 5.25 -4.55 -14.03
C LEU A 67 5.87 -4.93 -12.69
N ARG A 68 5.05 -5.53 -11.82
CA ARG A 68 5.47 -6.06 -10.54
C ARG A 68 4.73 -7.35 -10.23
N ALA A 69 5.47 -8.36 -9.79
CA ALA A 69 4.92 -9.51 -9.08
C ALA A 69 5.25 -9.35 -7.59
N LEU A 70 4.24 -9.43 -6.74
CA LEU A 70 4.38 -9.40 -5.28
C LEU A 70 4.17 -10.82 -4.78
N ASP A 71 5.24 -11.41 -4.23
CA ASP A 71 5.22 -12.80 -3.80
C ASP A 71 4.90 -12.85 -2.30
N TRP A 72 3.91 -13.68 -1.95
CA TRP A 72 3.51 -13.91 -0.56
C TRP A 72 3.21 -15.39 -0.32
N ASP A 73 3.03 -15.75 0.95
CA ASP A 73 2.59 -17.08 1.35
C ASP A 73 1.19 -17.37 0.82
N VAL A 74 1.06 -18.43 0.02
CA VAL A 74 -0.21 -18.86 -0.61
C VAL A 74 -1.18 -19.47 0.39
N ASP A 75 -0.67 -19.95 1.53
CA ASP A 75 -1.48 -20.53 2.60
C ASP A 75 -2.07 -19.45 3.53
N ALA A 76 -1.65 -18.18 3.37
CA ALA A 76 -2.17 -17.05 4.13
C ALA A 76 -3.56 -16.57 3.68
N GLY A 77 -4.08 -17.06 2.54
CA GLY A 77 -5.42 -16.72 2.02
C GLY A 77 -5.57 -15.29 1.48
N LEU A 78 -4.48 -14.53 1.34
CA LEU A 78 -4.56 -13.14 0.87
C LEU A 78 -5.08 -13.00 -0.57
N GLN A 79 -4.92 -14.04 -1.39
CA GLN A 79 -5.42 -14.11 -2.76
C GLN A 79 -6.96 -14.02 -2.86
N ASP A 80 -7.68 -14.26 -1.77
CA ASP A 80 -9.16 -14.20 -1.73
C ASP A 80 -9.68 -12.77 -1.50
N TYR A 81 -8.79 -11.83 -1.14
CA TYR A 81 -9.14 -10.46 -0.77
C TYR A 81 -8.40 -9.39 -1.60
N PRO A 82 -8.25 -9.51 -2.94
CA PRO A 82 -7.55 -8.49 -3.73
C PRO A 82 -8.41 -7.22 -3.85
N VAL A 83 -7.78 -6.05 -3.70
CA VAL A 83 -8.43 -4.75 -3.84
C VAL A 83 -7.64 -3.85 -4.77
N VAL A 84 -8.36 -3.18 -5.66
CA VAL A 84 -7.87 -2.02 -6.40
C VAL A 84 -8.51 -0.76 -5.82
N THR A 85 -7.70 0.07 -5.20
CA THR A 85 -8.14 1.35 -4.62
C THR A 85 -7.81 2.48 -5.58
N ILE A 86 -8.81 3.27 -5.97
CA ILE A 86 -8.62 4.51 -6.72
C ILE A 86 -8.80 5.68 -5.75
N TYR A 87 -7.69 6.35 -5.43
CA TYR A 87 -7.70 7.50 -4.54
C TYR A 87 -8.06 8.76 -5.32
N HIS A 88 -9.09 9.48 -4.86
CA HIS A 88 -9.53 10.75 -5.42
C HIS A 88 -9.38 11.85 -4.36
N PRO A 89 -8.29 12.65 -4.37
CA PRO A 89 -8.09 13.69 -3.36
C PRO A 89 -9.15 14.78 -3.50
N ARG A 90 -9.73 15.20 -2.37
CA ARG A 90 -10.70 16.32 -2.34
C ARG A 90 -10.07 17.67 -2.65
N THR A 91 -8.77 17.81 -2.38
CA THR A 91 -8.01 19.04 -2.64
C THR A 91 -6.61 18.68 -3.15
N SER A 92 -6.01 19.58 -3.93
CA SER A 92 -4.64 19.40 -4.44
C SER A 92 -3.56 19.34 -3.34
N LYS A 93 -3.88 19.80 -2.12
CA LYS A 93 -2.97 19.68 -0.96
C LYS A 93 -2.80 18.23 -0.48
N LEU A 94 -3.75 17.35 -0.81
CA LEU A 94 -3.72 15.93 -0.46
C LEU A 94 -3.06 15.07 -1.56
N GLY A 95 -2.45 15.70 -2.57
CA GLY A 95 -1.70 15.03 -3.62
C GLY A 95 -2.49 14.80 -4.91
N HIS A 96 -2.16 13.73 -5.62
CA HIS A 96 -2.70 13.39 -6.94
C HIS A 96 -3.64 12.19 -6.86
N THR A 97 -4.51 12.08 -7.87
CA THR A 97 -5.26 10.84 -8.11
C THR A 97 -4.27 9.71 -8.42
N PHE A 98 -4.42 8.56 -7.75
CA PHE A 98 -3.61 7.38 -8.03
C PHE A 98 -4.42 6.10 -7.86
N ALA A 99 -3.93 5.03 -8.48
CA ALA A 99 -4.44 3.68 -8.29
C ALA A 99 -3.44 2.86 -7.48
N ASN A 100 -3.93 2.03 -6.58
CA ASN A 100 -3.14 1.09 -5.79
C ASN A 100 -3.76 -0.30 -5.87
N VAL A 101 -2.92 -1.33 -5.92
CA VAL A 101 -3.33 -2.74 -5.88
C VAL A 101 -2.79 -3.35 -4.59
N ALA A 102 -3.67 -3.84 -3.74
CA ALA A 102 -3.38 -4.37 -2.41
C ALA A 102 -4.45 -5.39 -1.98
N TRP A 103 -4.65 -5.54 -0.67
CA TRP A 103 -5.63 -6.42 -0.04
C TRP A 103 -6.64 -5.62 0.81
N ALA A 104 -7.84 -6.17 1.01
CA ALA A 104 -8.90 -5.61 1.86
C ALA A 104 -8.62 -5.76 3.36
#